data_AF-A0A1M6RDH9-F1
#
_entry.id   AF-A0A1M6RDH9-F1
#
_cell.length_a   1.000
_cell.length_b   1.000
_cell.length_c   1.000
_cell.angle_alpha   90.00
_cell.angle_beta   90.00
_cell.angle_gamma   90.00
#
_symmetry.space_group_name_H-M   'P 1'
#
loop_
_entity.id
_entity.type
_entity.pdbx_description
1 polymer ?
#
loop_
_entity_poly.entity_id
_entity_poly.type
_entity_poly.pdbx_seq_one_letter_code
_entity_poly.pdbx_strand_id
1 'polypeptide(L)'
;MIPHLKEMLNYIVLSIEKGDTSAAMREIALFTELFDQFLQQNQVYIFSQEVQNLNNCIGRMMDYLERGDLVSLKEVITNSFMGYLDNWDFNNHKYTN
;
A
#
# COMPACT_ATOMS: atom_id res chain seq x y z
N MET A 1 -10.66 7.72 2.50
CA MET A 1 -9.28 7.46 2.03
C MET A 1 -8.96 5.97 1.96
N ILE A 2 -9.03 5.21 3.07
CA ILE A 2 -8.72 3.76 3.07
C ILE A 2 -9.45 2.95 1.99
N PRO A 3 -10.78 3.09 1.77
CA PRO A 3 -11.45 2.35 0.71
C PRO A 3 -10.87 2.60 -0.67
N HIS A 4 -10.42 3.84 -0.94
CA HIS A 4 -9.83 4.21 -2.22
C HIS A 4 -8.41 3.65 -2.37
N LEU A 5 -7.61 3.65 -1.30
CA LEU A 5 -6.31 2.94 -1.30
C LEU A 5 -6.48 1.45 -1.60
N LYS A 6 -7.48 0.80 -0.99
CA LYS A 6 -7.78 -0.63 -1.24
C LYS A 6 -8.24 -0.88 -2.67
N GLU A 7 -9.06 0.01 -3.23
CA GLU A 7 -9.49 -0.04 -4.62
C GLU A 7 -8.29 0.00 -5.58
N MET A 8 -7.34 0.90 -5.35
CA MET A 8 -6.13 0.99 -6.16
C MET A 8 -5.24 -0.26 -6.04
N LEU A 9 -5.09 -0.80 -4.83
CA LEU A 9 -4.39 -2.08 -4.64
C LEU A 9 -5.04 -3.22 -5.44
N ASN A 10 -6.38 -3.26 -5.50
CA ASN A 10 -7.09 -4.22 -6.35
C ASN A 10 -6.81 -4.00 -7.84
N TYR A 11 -6.76 -2.75 -8.31
CA TYR A 11 -6.42 -2.47 -9.71
C TYR A 11 -4.99 -2.89 -10.08
N ILE A 12 -4.04 -2.76 -9.17
CA ILE A 12 -2.67 -3.28 -9.36
C ILE A 12 -2.71 -4.80 -9.52
N VAL A 13 -3.42 -5.52 -8.64
CA VAL A 13 -3.55 -6.98 -8.72
C VAL A 13 -4.22 -7.42 -10.03
N LEU A 14 -5.30 -6.75 -10.44
CA LEU A 14 -5.99 -7.06 -11.69
C LEU A 14 -5.12 -6.79 -12.92
N SER A 15 -4.29 -5.76 -12.89
CA SER A 15 -3.35 -5.44 -13.97
C SER A 15 -2.28 -6.53 -14.10
N ILE A 16 -1.75 -6.99 -12.96
CA ILE A 16 -0.81 -8.12 -12.89
C ILE A 16 -1.44 -9.40 -13.45
N GLU A 17 -2.67 -9.74 -13.06
CA GLU A 17 -3.36 -10.94 -13.52
C GLU A 17 -3.63 -10.95 -15.02
N LYS A 18 -3.80 -9.77 -15.61
CA LYS A 18 -3.95 -9.59 -17.06
C LYS A 18 -2.61 -9.59 -17.82
N GLY A 19 -1.48 -9.63 -17.10
CA GLY A 19 -0.14 -9.49 -17.68
C GLY A 19 0.19 -8.06 -18.14
N ASP A 20 -0.63 -7.07 -17.78
CA ASP A 20 -0.40 -5.67 -18.14
C ASP A 20 0.51 -5.00 -17.10
N THR A 21 1.82 -5.24 -17.27
CA THR A 21 2.84 -4.70 -16.36
C THR A 21 2.91 -3.17 -16.44
N SER A 22 2.61 -2.58 -17.60
CA SER A 22 2.61 -1.12 -17.76
C SER A 22 1.47 -0.47 -17.00
N ALA A 23 0.28 -1.06 -17.03
CA ALA A 23 -0.83 -0.63 -16.19
C ALA A 23 -0.51 -0.81 -14.70
N ALA A 24 0.06 -1.96 -14.31
CA ALA A 24 0.45 -2.18 -12.92
C ALA A 24 1.44 -1.12 -12.40
N MET A 25 2.45 -0.74 -13.20
CA MET A 25 3.37 0.35 -12.86
C MET A 25 2.66 1.70 -12.67
N ARG A 26 1.72 2.02 -13.56
CA ARG A 26 0.95 3.28 -13.48
C ARG A 26 0.10 3.32 -12.22
N GLU A 27 -0.60 2.23 -11.91
CA GLU A 27 -1.43 2.12 -10.71
C GLU A 27 -0.60 2.19 -9.43
N ILE A 28 0.60 1.59 -9.40
CA ILE A 28 1.54 1.71 -8.27
C ILE A 28 2.00 3.16 -8.06
N ALA A 29 2.30 3.89 -9.14
CA ALA A 29 2.70 5.29 -9.04
C ALA A 29 1.57 6.15 -8.45
N LEU A 30 0.34 6.01 -8.97
CA LEU A 30 -0.83 6.70 -8.45
C LEU A 30 -1.11 6.32 -6.99
N PHE A 31 -0.98 5.03 -6.65
CA PHE A 31 -1.18 4.54 -5.30
C PHE A 31 -0.19 5.19 -4.33
N THR A 32 1.06 5.33 -4.73
CA THR A 32 2.12 5.94 -3.90
C THR A 32 1.81 7.40 -3.59
N GLU A 33 1.30 8.16 -4.57
CA GLU A 33 0.87 9.54 -4.35
C GLU A 33 -0.32 9.64 -3.39
N LEU A 34 -1.36 8.81 -3.60
CA LEU A 34 -2.52 8.80 -2.72
C LEU A 34 -2.16 8.35 -1.30
N PHE A 35 -1.22 7.41 -1.19
CA PHE A 35 -0.73 6.92 0.08
C PHE A 35 0.04 7.99 0.85
N ASP A 36 0.90 8.77 0.17
CA ASP A 36 1.57 9.91 0.80
C ASP A 36 0.56 10.96 1.30
N GLN A 37 -0.45 11.29 0.49
CA GLN A 37 -1.54 12.18 0.91
C GLN A 37 -2.30 11.62 2.13
N PHE A 38 -2.55 10.31 2.15
CA PHE A 38 -3.14 9.64 3.30
C PHE A 38 -2.28 9.80 4.55
N LEU A 39 -0.98 9.57 4.46
CA LEU A 39 -0.06 9.76 5.59
C LEU A 39 -0.06 11.21 6.07
N GLN A 40 0.04 12.18 5.17
CA GLN A 40 0.03 13.61 5.49
C GLN A 40 -1.24 14.04 6.23
N GLN A 41 -2.41 13.55 5.81
CA GLN A 41 -3.68 13.89 6.44
C GLN A 41 -3.89 13.22 7.80
N ASN A 42 -3.20 12.10 8.04
CA ASN A 42 -3.41 11.28 9.24
C ASN A 42 -2.17 11.26 10.15
N GLN A 43 -1.21 12.19 9.99
CA GLN A 43 0.06 12.19 10.73
C GLN A 43 -0.11 12.06 12.25
N VAL A 44 -1.19 12.63 12.79
CA VAL A 44 -1.47 12.56 14.23
C VAL A 44 -1.78 11.11 14.63
N TYR A 45 -2.49 10.34 13.80
CA TYR A 45 -2.95 8.96 14.05
C TYR A 45 -1.94 7.89 13.68
N ILE A 46 -0.72 8.27 13.34
CA ILE A 46 0.28 7.41 12.73
C ILE A 46 1.48 7.25 13.66
N PHE A 47 1.78 6.01 14.06
CA PHE A 47 3.03 5.72 14.75
C PHE A 47 4.17 5.49 13.76
N SER A 48 5.39 5.84 14.18
CA SER A 48 6.61 5.68 13.37
C SER A 48 6.80 4.24 12.85
N GLN A 49 6.44 3.25 13.64
CA GLN A 49 6.53 1.84 13.25
C GLN A 49 5.57 1.46 12.12
N GLU A 50 4.35 2.02 12.12
CA GLU A 50 3.36 1.77 11.08
C GLU A 50 3.84 2.35 9.75
N VAL A 51 4.36 3.59 9.75
CA VAL A 51 4.98 4.22 8.57
C VAL A 51 6.11 3.37 8.04
N GLN A 52 6.99 2.89 8.93
CA GLN A 52 8.13 2.07 8.52
C GLN A 52 7.67 0.76 7.86
N ASN A 53 6.65 0.10 8.42
CA ASN A 53 6.10 -1.13 7.86
C ASN A 53 5.51 -0.90 6.46
N LEU A 54 4.80 0.21 6.26
CA LEU A 54 4.19 0.55 4.98
C LEU A 54 5.24 0.93 3.95
N ASN A 55 6.23 1.76 4.31
CA ASN A 55 7.34 2.11 3.45
C ASN A 55 8.13 0.86 3.01
N ASN A 56 8.32 -0.10 3.92
CA ASN A 56 8.92 -1.39 3.57
C ASN A 56 8.06 -2.18 2.57
N CYS A 57 6.72 -2.12 2.68
CA CYS A 57 5.84 -2.76 1.71
C CYS A 57 5.92 -2.09 0.33
N ILE A 58 5.91 -0.75 0.26
CA ILE A 58 6.10 0.00 -1.00
C ILE A 58 7.46 -0.33 -1.62
N GLY A 59 8.53 -0.32 -0.82
CA GLY A 59 9.86 -0.67 -1.29
C GLY A 59 9.94 -2.07 -1.89
N ARG A 60 9.29 -3.06 -1.26
CA ARG A 60 9.17 -4.43 -1.80
C ARG A 60 8.34 -4.48 -3.08
N MET A 61 7.24 -3.73 -3.16
CA MET A 61 6.42 -3.67 -4.37
C MET A 61 7.24 -3.15 -5.56
N MET A 62 8.02 -2.09 -5.36
CA MET A 62 8.90 -1.54 -6.40
C MET A 62 10.00 -2.53 -6.81
N ASP A 63 10.68 -3.17 -5.85
CA ASP A 63 11.74 -4.16 -6.13
C ASP A 63 11.20 -5.37 -6.92
N TYR A 64 10.03 -5.89 -6.57
CA TYR A 64 9.41 -6.99 -7.31
C TYR A 64 8.97 -6.57 -8.71
N LEU A 65 8.45 -5.36 -8.87
CA LEU A 65 8.07 -4.82 -10.16
C LEU A 65 9.28 -4.65 -11.09
N GLU A 66 10.39 -4.11 -10.58
CA GLU A 66 11.64 -3.96 -11.33
C GLU A 66 12.23 -5.30 -11.78
N ARG A 67 12.10 -6.34 -10.95
CA ARG A 67 12.54 -7.70 -11.27
C ARG A 67 11.58 -8.46 -12.18
N GLY A 68 10.37 -7.93 -12.42
CA GLY A 68 9.29 -8.64 -13.10
C GLY A 68 8.72 -9.81 -12.29
N ASP A 69 8.93 -9.83 -10.97
CA ASP A 69 8.41 -10.85 -10.06
C ASP A 69 6.96 -10.51 -9.67
N LEU A 70 6.06 -10.70 -10.62
CA LEU A 70 4.65 -10.34 -10.46
C LEU A 70 3.93 -11.20 -9.41
N VAL A 71 4.43 -12.42 -9.15
CA VAL A 71 3.89 -13.32 -8.13
C VAL A 71 4.16 -12.76 -6.74
N SER A 72 5.42 -12.44 -6.42
CA SER A 72 5.76 -11.84 -5.13
C SER A 72 5.19 -10.43 -4.96
N LEU A 73 5.06 -9.65 -6.05
CA LEU A 73 4.35 -8.38 -6.02
C LEU A 73 2.89 -8.55 -5.57
N LYS A 74 2.16 -9.50 -6.17
CA LYS A 74 0.78 -9.81 -5.80
C LYS A 74 0.68 -10.24 -4.34
N GLU A 75 1.57 -11.12 -3.86
CA GLU A 75 1.58 -11.58 -2.48
C GLU A 75 1.81 -10.46 -1.47
N VAL A 76 2.73 -9.52 -1.72
CA VAL A 76 2.93 -8.36 -0.83
C VAL A 76 1.70 -7.49 -0.76
N ILE A 77 1.04 -7.24 -1.89
CA ILE A 77 -0.18 -6.41 -1.93
C ILE A 77 -1.30 -7.07 -1.12
N THR A 78 -1.59 -8.35 -1.38
CA THR A 78 -2.75 -9.04 -0.77
C THR A 78 -2.52 -9.41 0.68
N ASN A 79 -1.30 -9.87 1.03
CA ASN A 79 -1.05 -10.46 2.35
C ASN A 79 -0.49 -9.46 3.36
N SER A 80 0.27 -8.45 2.89
CA SER A 80 0.89 -7.47 3.77
C SER A 80 0.12 -6.14 3.73
N PHE A 81 0.02 -5.52 2.56
CA PHE A 81 -0.48 -4.14 2.48
C PHE A 81 -1.97 -4.04 2.82
N MET A 82 -2.82 -4.89 2.22
CA MET A 82 -4.24 -4.93 2.54
C MET A 82 -4.48 -5.22 4.03
N GLY A 83 -3.73 -6.15 4.61
CA GLY A 83 -3.80 -6.48 6.03
C GLY A 83 -3.48 -5.29 6.94
N TYR A 84 -2.47 -4.47 6.59
CA TYR A 84 -2.19 -3.23 7.33
C TYR A 84 -3.34 -2.22 7.24
N LEU A 85 -3.94 -2.06 6.05
CA LEU A 85 -5.08 -1.15 5.86
C LEU A 85 -6.39 -1.65 6.49
N ASP A 86 -6.57 -2.96 6.65
CA ASP A 86 -7.72 -3.55 7.35
C ASP A 86 -7.67 -3.31 8.85
N ASN A 87 -6.46 -3.37 9.43
CA ASN A 87 -6.25 -3.25 10.87
C ASN A 87 -5.93 -1.83 11.33
N TRP A 88 -6.06 -0.83 10.44
CA TRP A 88 -5.71 0.53 10.77
C TRP A 88 -6.72 1.14 11.77
N ASP A 89 -6.26 1.38 13.00
CA ASP A 89 -7.08 2.00 14.04
C ASP A 89 -6.79 3.50 14.18
N PHE A 90 -7.70 4.33 13.67
CA PHE A 90 -7.65 5.79 13.86
C PHE A 90 -8.03 6.24 15.28
N ASN A 91 -8.34 5.33 16.21
CA ASN A 91 -8.66 5.67 17.60
C ASN A 91 -7.48 5.48 18.56
N ASN A 92 -6.29 5.17 18.05
CA ASN A 92 -5.10 4.85 18.82
C ASN A 92 -4.57 6.01 19.73
N HIS A 93 -5.19 7.20 19.68
CA HIS A 93 -4.94 8.32 20.60
C HIS A 93 -5.47 8.14 22.01
N LYS A 94 -6.26 7.10 22.30
CA LYS A 94 -6.78 6.91 23.67
C LYS A 94 -5.72 6.49 24.69
N TYR A 95 -4.47 6.23 24.29
CA TYR A 95 -3.43 5.70 25.18
C TYR A 95 -2.20 6.59 25.37
N THR A 96 -2.17 7.79 24.80
CA THR A 96 -1.14 8.79 25.12
C THR A 96 -1.69 9.78 26.16
N ASN A 97 -1.62 9.37 27.43
CA ASN A 97 -1.69 10.27 28.60
C ASN A 97 -0.33 10.94 28.81
#